data_AF-A0A4V5ZZL5-F1
#
_entry.id   AF-A0A4V5ZZL5-F1
#
_cell.length_a   1.000
_cell.length_b   1.000
_cell.length_c   1.000
_cell.angle_alpha   90.00
_cell.angle_beta   90.00
_cell.angle_gamma   90.00
#
_symmetry.space_group_name_H-M   'P 1'
#
loop_
_entity.id
_entity.type
_entity.pdbx_description
1 polymer ?
#
loop_
_entity_poly.entity_id
_entity_poly.type
_entity_poly.pdbx_seq_one_letter_code
_entity_poly.pdbx_strand_id
1 'polypeptide(L)'
;MQKIFCFAAFAVAMACADEVISARAYVFRAPPKGSEYDVRSLETIGVIDFHQVGGVVKVNGSVEGLTPGKHGFHVHQKGDISNACLATGPHFNPTNKAHGAPTDSERHVGDLGNLESPLFAQKRANFGCDIRTDPPTL
;
A
#
# COMPACT_ATOMS: atom_id res chain seq x y z
N MET A 1 18.42 1.71 2.82
CA MET A 1 17.06 1.60 2.27
C MET A 1 16.10 2.26 3.25
N GLN A 2 15.37 3.27 2.79
CA GLN A 2 14.34 3.92 3.59
C GLN A 2 13.11 3.01 3.59
N LYS A 3 12.57 2.69 4.77
CA LYS A 3 11.35 1.88 4.88
C LYS A 3 10.16 2.83 4.82
N ILE A 4 9.16 2.51 3.99
CA ILE A 4 7.92 3.27 3.82
C ILE A 4 6.79 2.41 4.35
N PHE A 5 5.87 3.00 5.10
CA PHE A 5 4.73 2.28 5.64
C PHE A 5 3.44 2.93 5.16
N CYS A 6 2.50 2.11 4.69
CA CYS A 6 1.21 2.57 4.20
C CYS A 6 0.12 2.06 5.15
N PHE A 7 -0.78 2.97 5.57
CA PHE A 7 -1.93 2.66 6.41
C PHE A 7 -3.22 3.04 5.68
N ALA A 8 -4.13 2.09 5.47
CA ALA A 8 -5.45 2.38 4.92
C ALA A 8 -6.45 2.74 6.03
N ALA A 9 -6.96 3.97 6.01
CA ALA A 9 -8.13 4.34 6.79
C ALA A 9 -9.38 3.99 5.97
N PHE A 10 -9.97 2.82 6.23
CA PHE A 10 -11.20 2.41 5.57
C PHE A 10 -12.36 3.36 5.94
N ALA A 11 -12.76 4.22 5.01
CA ALA A 11 -14.08 4.84 5.01
C ALA A 11 -14.96 3.99 4.09
N VAL A 12 -15.68 3.01 4.65
CA VAL A 12 -16.69 2.25 3.91
C VAL A 12 -17.95 3.11 3.89
N ALA A 13 -18.25 3.76 2.76
CA ALA A 13 -19.64 4.07 2.44
C ALA A 13 -20.29 2.74 2.05
N MET A 14 -21.45 2.45 2.64
CA MET A 14 -22.29 1.30 2.30
C MET A 14 -23.65 1.84 1.83
N ALA A 15 -24.00 1.53 0.60
CA ALA A 15 -25.09 2.04 -0.21
C ALA A 15 -25.46 0.92 -1.18
N CYS A 16 -26.46 0.17 -0.73
CA CYS A 16 -27.16 -0.89 -1.41
C CYS A 16 -27.18 -0.79 -2.95
N ALA A 17 -26.76 -1.88 -3.60
CA ALA A 17 -26.83 -2.19 -5.04
C ALA A 17 -25.89 -1.35 -5.96
N ASP A 18 -24.97 -2.02 -6.64
CA ASP A 18 -23.96 -1.45 -7.56
C ASP A 18 -23.00 -0.42 -6.95
N GLU A 19 -22.45 -0.75 -5.79
CA GLU A 19 -21.66 0.19 -5.00
C GLU A 19 -20.18 0.26 -5.41
N VAL A 20 -19.77 1.42 -5.90
CA VAL A 20 -18.36 1.78 -6.04
C VAL A 20 -17.74 1.88 -4.64
N ILE A 21 -17.01 0.84 -4.22
CA ILE A 21 -16.24 0.88 -2.98
C ILE A 21 -15.00 1.74 -3.20
N SER A 22 -14.96 2.90 -2.55
CA SER A 22 -13.78 3.76 -2.49
C SER A 22 -13.19 3.76 -1.09
N ALA A 23 -11.87 3.79 -0.98
CA ALA A 23 -11.18 3.92 0.30
C ALA A 23 -9.94 4.80 0.17
N ARG A 24 -9.53 5.46 1.26
CA ARG A 24 -8.33 6.30 1.31
C ARG A 24 -7.34 5.80 2.35
N ALA A 25 -6.10 5.67 1.96
CA ALA A 25 -4.97 5.38 2.83
C ALA A 25 -4.02 6.57 2.94
N TYR A 26 -3.35 6.64 4.08
CA TYR A 26 -2.28 7.58 4.38
C TYR A 26 -0.98 6.83 4.50
N VAL A 27 0.07 7.36 3.89
CA VAL A 27 1.42 6.81 3.95
C VAL A 27 2.18 7.55 5.03
N PHE A 28 2.73 6.82 5.99
CA PHE A 28 3.48 7.38 7.11
C PHE A 28 4.98 7.09 6.96
N ARG A 29 5.80 8.07 7.33
CA ARG A 29 7.25 7.87 7.37
C ARG A 29 7.62 6.98 8.56
N ALA A 30 8.37 5.93 8.27
CA ALA A 30 9.02 5.13 9.30
C ALA A 30 9.98 6.00 10.13
N PRO A 31 9.86 6.00 11.47
CA PRO A 31 10.88 6.62 12.30
C PRO A 31 12.20 5.81 12.21
N PRO A 32 13.36 6.45 12.42
CA PRO A 32 14.64 5.77 12.37
C PRO A 32 14.70 4.57 13.32
N LYS A 33 15.41 3.50 12.93
CA LYS A 33 15.58 2.33 13.78
C LYS A 33 16.20 2.74 15.13
N GLY A 34 15.53 2.36 16.23
CA GLY A 34 15.99 2.67 17.59
C GLY A 34 15.53 4.03 18.13
N SER A 35 14.79 4.81 17.36
CA SER A 35 14.09 5.99 17.88
C SER A 35 12.79 5.61 18.60
N GLU A 36 12.30 6.51 19.44
CA GLU A 36 11.01 6.36 20.10
C GLU A 36 9.88 6.27 19.05
N TYR A 37 8.96 5.33 19.26
CA TYR A 37 7.86 5.08 18.35
C TYR A 37 6.55 5.54 18.98
N ASP A 38 6.02 6.67 18.49
CA ASP A 38 4.66 7.12 18.79
C ASP A 38 3.86 7.20 17.49
N VAL A 39 2.77 6.42 17.42
CA VAL A 39 1.84 6.41 16.29
C VAL A 39 1.25 7.79 16.02
N ARG A 40 1.13 8.64 17.05
CA ARG A 40 0.55 9.98 16.96
C ARG A 40 1.53 11.02 16.42
N SER A 41 2.83 10.72 16.42
CA SER A 41 3.88 11.61 15.94
C SER A 41 4.38 11.26 14.53
N LEU A 42 3.75 10.29 13.86
CA LEU A 42 4.18 9.88 12.52
C LEU A 42 3.88 10.96 11.48
N GLU A 43 4.89 11.27 10.67
CA GLU A 43 4.74 12.18 9.54
C GLU A 43 3.95 11.49 8.42
N THR A 44 2.82 12.07 8.02
CA THR A 44 2.12 11.69 6.80
C THR A 44 2.89 12.21 5.59
N ILE A 45 3.32 11.31 4.72
CA ILE A 45 4.11 11.60 3.52
C ILE A 45 3.40 11.24 2.23
N GLY A 46 2.18 10.74 2.30
CA GLY A 46 1.45 10.36 1.09
C GLY A 46 0.01 9.99 1.33
N VAL A 47 -0.71 9.86 0.22
CA VAL A 47 -2.12 9.47 0.18
C VAL A 47 -2.29 8.45 -0.95
N ILE A 48 -3.13 7.45 -0.71
CA ILE A 48 -3.51 6.44 -1.69
C ILE A 48 -5.02 6.33 -1.71
N ASP A 49 -5.61 6.41 -2.88
CA ASP A 49 -7.02 6.19 -3.15
C ASP A 49 -7.21 4.83 -3.81
N PHE A 50 -8.13 4.06 -3.27
CA PHE A 50 -8.60 2.79 -3.78
C PHE A 50 -10.00 3.01 -4.34
N HIS A 51 -10.26 2.48 -5.53
CA HIS A 51 -11.55 2.60 -6.18
C HIS A 51 -11.90 1.31 -6.91
N GLN A 52 -12.92 0.61 -6.43
CA GLN A 52 -13.38 -0.63 -7.06
C GLN A 52 -14.22 -0.32 -8.30
N VAL A 53 -13.91 -1.02 -9.40
CA VAL A 53 -14.67 -1.03 -10.65
C VAL A 53 -14.84 -2.48 -11.07
N GLY A 54 -16.03 -3.05 -10.83
CA GLY A 54 -16.28 -4.48 -11.02
C GLY A 54 -15.38 -5.34 -10.12
N GLY A 55 -14.71 -6.34 -10.68
CA GLY A 55 -13.76 -7.23 -9.99
C GLY A 55 -12.31 -6.70 -9.88
N VAL A 56 -12.12 -5.40 -10.15
CA VAL A 56 -10.81 -4.75 -10.11
C VAL A 56 -10.83 -3.57 -9.15
N VAL A 57 -9.81 -3.48 -8.30
CA VAL A 57 -9.55 -2.31 -7.45
C VAL A 57 -8.44 -1.48 -8.09
N LYS A 58 -8.77 -0.26 -8.50
CA LYS A 58 -7.80 0.72 -8.98
C LYS A 58 -7.15 1.41 -7.78
N VAL A 59 -5.83 1.45 -7.76
CA VAL A 59 -5.03 2.08 -6.71
C VAL A 59 -4.28 3.25 -7.32
N ASN A 60 -4.52 4.46 -6.83
CA ASN A 60 -3.83 5.66 -7.29
C ASN A 60 -3.33 6.44 -6.08
N GLY A 61 -2.14 7.01 -6.16
CA GLY A 61 -1.66 7.78 -5.02
C GLY A 61 -0.39 8.55 -5.30
N SER A 62 0.07 9.20 -4.24
CA SER A 62 1.35 9.88 -4.25
C SER A 62 2.05 9.77 -2.91
N VAL A 63 3.36 9.56 -2.94
CA VAL A 63 4.24 9.57 -1.77
C VAL A 63 5.35 10.57 -1.99
N GLU A 64 5.71 11.29 -0.92
CA GLU A 64 6.72 12.34 -0.93
C GLU A 64 7.92 12.08 -0.03
N GLY A 65 9.05 12.69 -0.38
CA GLY A 65 10.27 12.67 0.41
C GLY A 65 10.91 11.29 0.53
N LEU A 66 10.77 10.46 -0.50
CA LEU A 66 11.48 9.20 -0.63
C LEU A 66 12.90 9.47 -1.15
N THR A 67 13.88 8.70 -0.70
CA THR A 67 15.20 8.70 -1.36
C THR A 67 15.06 8.27 -2.83
N PRO A 68 15.89 8.76 -3.76
CA PRO A 68 15.86 8.29 -5.14
C PRO A 68 16.01 6.76 -5.26
N GLY A 69 15.32 6.16 -6.23
CA GLY A 69 15.35 4.73 -6.52
C GLY A 69 14.02 4.00 -6.29
N LYS A 70 14.08 2.66 -6.34
CA LYS A 70 12.92 1.77 -6.18
C LYS A 70 12.66 1.47 -4.69
N HIS A 71 11.39 1.56 -4.30
CA HIS A 71 10.92 1.22 -2.96
C HIS A 71 9.80 0.19 -3.03
N GLY A 72 9.93 -0.90 -2.28
CA GLY A 72 8.91 -1.95 -2.21
C GLY A 72 7.57 -1.40 -1.73
N PHE A 73 6.49 -1.85 -2.38
CA PHE A 73 5.14 -1.43 -2.08
C PHE A 73 4.22 -2.64 -1.99
N HIS A 74 3.60 -2.81 -0.83
CA HIS A 74 2.78 -3.99 -0.53
C HIS A 74 1.71 -3.69 0.51
N VAL A 75 0.60 -4.41 0.40
CA VAL A 75 -0.47 -4.46 1.41
C VAL A 75 -0.13 -5.54 2.42
N HIS A 76 -0.14 -5.19 3.70
CA HIS A 76 0.07 -6.14 4.80
C HIS A 76 -1.25 -6.74 5.28
N GLN A 77 -1.16 -7.91 5.93
CA GLN A 77 -2.34 -8.65 6.40
C GLN A 77 -3.14 -7.90 7.47
N LYS A 78 -2.50 -7.05 8.28
CA LYS A 78 -3.14 -6.33 9.39
C LYS A 78 -2.97 -4.82 9.23
N GLY A 79 -3.99 -4.07 9.63
CA GLY A 79 -3.95 -2.61 9.76
C GLY A 79 -3.33 -2.12 11.07
N ASP A 80 -2.55 -2.94 11.77
CA ASP A 80 -1.89 -2.57 13.02
C ASP A 80 -0.50 -2.00 12.73
N ILE A 81 -0.40 -0.67 12.76
CA ILE A 81 0.88 0.02 12.52
C ILE A 81 1.77 0.09 13.75
N SER A 82 1.33 -0.40 14.92
CA SER A 82 2.11 -0.37 16.15
C SER A 82 3.42 -1.17 16.05
N ASN A 83 4.26 -1.04 17.08
CA ASN A 83 5.54 -1.74 17.16
C ASN A 83 6.44 -1.47 15.93
N ALA A 84 6.57 -0.19 15.55
CA ALA A 84 7.33 0.22 14.37
C ALA A 84 6.92 -0.53 13.09
N CYS A 85 5.61 -0.71 12.90
CA CYS A 85 4.99 -1.43 11.78
C CYS A 85 5.35 -2.92 11.69
N LEU A 86 5.96 -3.52 12.71
CA LEU A 86 6.14 -4.97 12.78
C LEU A 86 4.81 -5.70 13.03
N ALA A 87 3.84 -5.01 13.65
CA ALA A 87 2.52 -5.58 13.95
C ALA A 87 1.62 -5.74 12.71
N THR A 88 1.99 -5.14 11.56
CA THR A 88 1.24 -5.26 10.30
C THR A 88 1.24 -6.70 9.77
N GLY A 89 2.19 -7.52 10.20
CA GLY A 89 2.31 -8.93 9.80
C GLY A 89 2.93 -9.12 8.42
N PRO A 90 2.79 -10.31 7.80
CA PRO A 90 3.30 -10.56 6.46
C PRO A 90 2.47 -9.84 5.39
N HIS A 91 2.89 -9.98 4.12
CA HIS A 91 2.11 -9.48 2.99
C HIS A 91 0.73 -10.16 2.96
N PHE A 92 -0.28 -9.43 2.50
CA PHE A 92 -1.63 -9.95 2.37
C PHE A 92 -1.68 -11.07 1.33
N ASN A 93 -1.91 -12.30 1.78
CA ASN A 93 -1.83 -13.51 0.98
C ASN A 93 -3.01 -14.47 1.25
N PRO A 94 -4.24 -14.12 0.83
CA PRO A 94 -5.42 -14.95 1.04
C PRO A 94 -5.38 -16.26 0.22
N THR A 95 -4.54 -16.32 -0.83
CA THR A 95 -4.42 -17.47 -1.74
C THR A 95 -3.25 -18.40 -1.41
N ASN A 96 -2.52 -18.13 -0.32
CA ASN A 96 -1.36 -18.91 0.13
C ASN A 96 -0.31 -19.17 -0.98
N LYS A 97 0.01 -18.14 -1.77
CA LYS A 97 1.03 -18.19 -2.84
C LYS A 97 2.39 -17.74 -2.34
N ALA A 98 3.44 -17.98 -3.14
CA ALA A 98 4.76 -17.39 -2.90
C ALA A 98 4.79 -15.90 -3.25
N HIS A 99 5.81 -15.18 -2.76
CA HIS A 99 6.07 -13.79 -3.16
C HIS A 99 6.46 -13.71 -4.64
N GLY A 100 6.01 -12.66 -5.34
CA GLY A 100 6.33 -12.45 -6.75
C GLY A 100 6.18 -11.00 -7.20
N ALA A 101 6.58 -10.72 -8.45
CA ALA A 101 6.33 -9.43 -9.08
C ALA A 101 4.83 -9.27 -9.41
N PRO A 102 4.32 -8.03 -9.58
CA PRO A 102 2.91 -7.79 -9.91
C PRO A 102 2.44 -8.43 -11.23
N THR A 103 3.37 -8.81 -12.11
CA THR A 103 3.08 -9.50 -13.37
C THR A 103 3.09 -11.02 -13.24
N ASP A 104 3.59 -11.56 -12.13
CA ASP A 104 3.73 -12.99 -11.93
C ASP A 104 2.38 -13.62 -11.57
N SER A 105 2.10 -14.80 -12.10
CA SER A 105 0.91 -15.59 -11.75
C SER A 105 0.97 -16.11 -10.32
N GLU A 106 2.19 -16.38 -9.84
CA GLU A 106 2.52 -16.73 -8.47
C GLU A 106 3.02 -15.49 -7.73
N ARG A 107 2.14 -14.90 -6.93
CA ARG A 107 2.43 -13.73 -6.08
C ARG A 107 1.46 -13.65 -4.93
N HIS A 108 1.78 -12.89 -3.89
CA HIS A 108 0.74 -12.48 -2.94
C HIS A 108 -0.21 -11.48 -3.60
N VAL A 109 -1.48 -11.49 -3.20
CA VAL A 109 -2.45 -10.47 -3.63
C VAL A 109 -2.00 -9.06 -3.24
N GLY A 110 -1.31 -8.94 -2.09
CA GLY A 110 -0.74 -7.69 -1.61
C GLY A 110 0.58 -7.25 -2.25
N ASP A 111 1.16 -8.00 -3.19
CA ASP A 111 2.44 -7.63 -3.83
C ASP A 111 2.21 -6.61 -4.97
N LEU A 112 2.43 -5.31 -4.70
CA LEU A 112 2.15 -4.23 -5.64
C LEU A 112 3.39 -3.72 -6.39
N GLY A 113 4.54 -4.35 -6.17
CA GLY A 113 5.78 -4.04 -6.87
C GLY A 113 6.58 -2.95 -6.20
N ASN A 114 7.05 -1.96 -6.98
CA ASN A 114 7.88 -0.87 -6.48
C ASN A 114 7.34 0.50 -6.88
N LEU A 115 7.41 1.45 -5.95
CA LEU A 115 7.36 2.87 -6.26
C LEU A 115 8.74 3.33 -6.73
N GLU A 116 8.78 4.09 -7.82
CA GLU A 116 10.03 4.68 -8.32
C GLU A 116 10.08 6.16 -7.96
N SER A 117 11.02 6.52 -7.08
CA SER A 117 11.25 7.92 -6.71
C SER A 117 12.35 8.52 -7.61
N PRO A 118 12.07 9.61 -8.34
CA PRO A 118 13.02 10.22 -9.26
C PRO A 118 14.18 10.94 -8.53
N LEU A 119 15.24 11.27 -9.28
CA LEU A 119 16.40 12.01 -8.77
C LEU A 119 16.06 13.49 -8.50
N PHE A 120 16.38 13.94 -7.28
CA PHE A 120 16.64 15.29 -6.76
C PHE A 120 15.75 16.51 -7.11
N ALA A 121 14.75 16.43 -7.99
CA ALA A 121 13.90 17.58 -8.32
C ALA A 121 12.39 17.36 -8.11
N GLN A 122 11.94 16.11 -8.12
CA GLN A 122 10.54 15.77 -7.83
C GLN A 122 10.49 15.00 -6.52
N LYS A 123 10.06 15.68 -5.45
CA LYS A 123 9.88 15.04 -4.15
C LYS A 123 8.66 14.12 -4.11
N ARG A 124 7.86 14.04 -5.18
CA ARG A 124 6.59 13.32 -5.25
C ARG A 124 6.66 12.19 -6.29
N ALA A 125 6.47 10.97 -5.83
CA ALA A 125 6.27 9.79 -6.68
C ALA A 125 4.76 9.52 -6.79
N ASN A 126 4.21 9.64 -8.00
CA ASN A 126 2.84 9.22 -8.30
C ASN A 126 2.85 7.77 -8.77
N PHE A 127 1.83 6.99 -8.41
CA PHE A 127 1.69 5.62 -8.87
C PHE A 127 0.23 5.28 -9.12
N GLY A 128 0.04 4.36 -10.06
CA GLY A 128 -1.24 3.78 -10.43
C GLY A 128 -1.05 2.28 -10.67
N CYS A 129 -1.82 1.43 -10.00
CA CYS A 129 -1.85 0.00 -10.29
C CYS A 129 -3.26 -0.59 -10.10
N ASP A 130 -3.50 -1.72 -10.75
CA ASP A 130 -4.76 -2.45 -10.66
C ASP A 130 -4.56 -3.72 -9.84
N ILE A 131 -5.36 -3.90 -8.79
CA ILE A 131 -5.44 -5.14 -8.02
C ILE A 131 -6.67 -5.89 -8.49
N ARG A 132 -6.48 -7.07 -9.08
CA ARG A 132 -7.59 -7.98 -9.40
C ARG A 132 -8.02 -8.69 -8.12
N THR A 133 -9.29 -8.56 -7.76
CA THR A 133 -9.88 -9.21 -6.59
C THR A 133 -10.55 -10.53 -6.92
N ASP A 134 -10.75 -10.82 -8.21
CA ASP A 134 -11.34 -12.08 -8.65
C ASP A 134 -10.31 -13.21 -8.53
N PRO A 135 -10.69 -14.40 -8.02
CA PRO A 135 -9.88 -15.59 -8.24
C PRO A 135 -9.71 -15.76 -9.75
N PRO A 136 -8.52 -16.18 -10.25
CA PRO A 136 -8.40 -16.54 -11.66
C PRO A 136 -9.50 -17.57 -11.95
N THR A 137 -10.47 -17.17 -12.77
CA THR A 137 -11.44 -18.11 -13.31
C THR A 137 -10.65 -19.17 -14.04
N LEU A 138 -10.85 -20.42 -13.61
CA LEU A 138 -10.28 -21.63 -14.22
C LEU A 138 -10.45 -21.63 -15.74
#